data_AF-A0A9L0I7K8-F1
#
_entry.id   AF-A0A9L0I7K8-F1
#
_cell.length_a   1.000
_cell.length_b   1.000
_cell.length_c   1.000
_cell.angle_alpha   90.00
_cell.angle_beta   90.00
_cell.angle_gamma   90.00
#
_symmetry.space_group_name_H-M   'P 1'
#
loop_
_entity.id
_entity.type
_entity.pdbx_description
1 polymer ?
#
loop_
_entity_poly.entity_id
_entity_poly.type
_entity_poly.pdbx_seq_one_letter_code
_entity_poly.pdbx_strand_id
1 'polypeptide(L)' 'MSPFDLGTVDTPSLQERIQARPNPEEARSDFLKRQRTGRFATAEEIALLCVYLASDESYSI' A
#
# COMPACT_ATOMS: atom_id res chain seq x y z
N MET A 1 10.10 1.80 -13.43
CA MET A 1 8.95 1.70 -12.51
C MET A 1 9.22 0.47 -11.67
N SER A 2 9.61 0.64 -10.41
CA SER A 2 10.02 -0.47 -9.55
C SER A 2 8.79 -1.16 -8.95
N PRO A 3 8.74 -2.49 -8.84
CA PRO A 3 7.66 -3.20 -8.12
C PRO A 3 7.62 -2.85 -6.62
N PHE A 4 8.65 -2.17 -6.09
CA PHE A 4 8.80 -1.83 -4.69
C PHE A 4 8.29 -0.42 -4.31
N ASP A 5 7.84 0.39 -5.27
CA ASP A 5 7.29 1.74 -5.01
C ASP A 5 5.83 1.67 -4.51
N LEU A 6 5.59 0.98 -3.39
CA LEU A 6 4.27 0.82 -2.79
C LEU A 6 3.96 2.05 -1.90
N GLY A 7 3.24 3.03 -2.44
CA GLY A 7 3.03 4.32 -1.76
C GLY A 7 1.89 4.33 -0.74
N THR A 8 0.79 3.61 -0.96
CA THR A 8 -0.35 3.57 -0.03
C THR A 8 -0.87 2.16 0.10
N VAL A 9 -0.89 1.67 1.33
CA VAL A 9 -1.31 0.32 1.70
C VAL A 9 -2.67 0.38 2.37
N ASP A 10 -3.59 -0.48 1.95
CA ASP A 10 -4.90 -0.63 2.57
C ASP A 10 -4.75 -1.29 3.95
N THR A 11 -4.89 -0.47 4.99
CA THR A 11 -4.73 -0.88 6.39
C THR A 11 -5.88 -0.30 7.22
N PRO A 12 -6.23 -0.91 8.37
CA PRO A 12 -7.26 -0.38 9.25
C PRO A 12 -7.04 1.09 9.62
N SER A 13 -5.79 1.49 9.90
CA SER A 13 -5.44 2.88 10.20
C SER A 13 -5.64 3.83 9.01
N LEU A 14 -5.39 3.39 7.77
CA LEU A 14 -5.72 4.20 6.59
C LEU A 14 -7.24 4.41 6.48
N GLN A 15 -8.02 3.34 6.69
CA GLN A 15 -9.48 3.41 6.64
C GLN A 15 -10.03 4.34 7.73
N GLU A 16 -9.52 4.27 8.95
CA GLU A 16 -9.86 5.22 10.03
C GLU A 16 -9.56 6.68 9.63
N ARG A 17 -8.41 6.94 9.02
CA ARG A 17 -8.03 8.28 8.54
C ARG A 17 -8.93 8.79 7.42
N ILE A 18 -9.44 7.90 6.56
CA ILE A 18 -10.39 8.23 5.50
C ILE A 18 -11.76 8.55 6.11
N GLN A 19 -12.23 7.72 7.05
CA GLN A 19 -13.53 7.87 7.71
C GLN A 19 -13.59 9.07 8.65
N ALA A 20 -12.47 9.48 9.24
CA ALA A 20 -12.38 10.66 10.09
C ALA A 20 -12.53 11.98 9.31
N ARG A 21 -12.55 11.96 7.97
CA ARG A 21 -12.73 13.16 7.14
C ARG A 21 -14.21 13.43 6.88
N PRO A 22 -14.59 14.70 6.66
CA PRO A 22 -15.99 15.08 6.38
C PRO A 22 -16.58 14.38 5.14
N ASN A 23 -15.74 14.07 4.15
CA ASN A 23 -16.12 13.37 2.93
C ASN A 23 -15.19 12.16 2.70
N PRO A 24 -15.55 10.97 3.19
CA PRO A 24 -14.72 9.76 3.07
C PRO A 24 -14.46 9.32 1.62
N GLU A 25 -15.43 9.51 0.71
CA GLU A 25 -15.27 9.10 -0.69
C GLU A 25 -14.25 9.97 -1.43
N GLU A 26 -14.31 11.29 -1.21
CA GLU A 26 -13.33 12.24 -1.77
C GLU A 26 -11.94 12.00 -1.19
N ALA A 27 -11.85 11.75 0.13
CA ALA A 27 -10.59 11.40 0.78
C ALA A 27 -9.94 10.14 0.18
N ARG A 28 -10.74 9.10 -0.08
CA ARG A 28 -10.27 7.87 -0.73
C ARG A 28 -9.78 8.15 -2.15
N SER A 29 -10.53 8.95 -2.92
CA SER A 29 -10.15 9.38 -4.26
C SER A 29 -8.81 10.13 -4.28
N ASP A 30 -8.59 11.02 -3.31
CA ASP A 30 -7.33 11.75 -3.20
C ASP A 30 -6.13 10.87 -2.87
N PHE A 31 -6.32 9.81 -2.07
CA PHE A 31 -5.26 8.80 -1.86
C PHE A 31 -5.02 7.97 -3.11
N LEU A 32 -6.06 7.61 -3.87
CA LEU A 32 -5.93 6.88 -5.14
C LEU A 32 -5.19 7.72 -6.20
N LYS A 33 -5.45 9.02 -6.30
CA LYS A 33 -4.76 9.93 -7.24
C LYS A 33 -3.24 9.97 -7.03
N ARG A 34 -2.75 9.65 -5.83
CA ARG A 34 -1.31 9.59 -5.52
C ARG A 34 -0.66 8.31 -6.03
N GLN A 35 -1.45 7.27 -6.26
CA GLN A 35 -0.96 5.99 -6.75
C GLN A 35 -0.93 6.01 -8.27
N ARG A 36 0.27 6.04 -8.85
CA ARG A 36 0.46 5.93 -10.32
C ARG A 36 -0.12 4.63 -10.89
N THR A 37 -0.28 3.61 -10.04
CA THR A 37 -0.89 2.31 -10.34
C THR A 37 -2.42 2.31 -10.28
N GLY A 38 -3.04 3.37 -9.74
CA GLY A 38 -4.50 3.47 -9.60
C GLY A 38 -5.11 2.53 -8.56
N ARG A 39 -4.29 1.86 -7.73
CA ARG A 39 -4.75 0.93 -6.69
C ARG A 39 -3.93 1.08 -5.41
N PHE A 40 -4.52 0.72 -4.28
CA PHE A 40 -3.76 0.51 -3.04
C PHE A 40 -3.07 -0.84 -3.06
N ALA A 41 -1.91 -0.90 -2.42
CA ALA A 41 -1.27 -2.17 -2.10
C ALA A 41 -2.05 -2.87 -0.99
N THR A 42 -2.13 -4.19 -1.00
CA THR A 42 -2.71 -4.94 0.12
C THR A 42 -1.64 -5.19 1.19
N ALA A 43 -2.08 -5.38 2.44
CA ALA A 43 -1.19 -5.81 3.51
C ALA A 43 -0.51 -7.16 3.19
N GLU A 44 -1.20 -8.04 2.46
CA GLU A 44 -0.68 -9.34 1.99
C GLU A 44 0.50 -9.16 1.01
N GLU A 45 0.38 -8.26 0.02
CA GLU A 45 1.45 -7.97 -0.94
C GLU A 45 2.72 -7.48 -0.22
N ILE A 46 2.55 -6.66 0.82
CA ILE A 46 3.66 -6.18 1.66
C ILE A 46 4.24 -7.33 2.50
N ALA A 47 3.39 -8.19 3.07
CA ALA A 47 3.84 -9.33 3.87
C ALA A 47 4.66 -10.31 3.03
N LEU A 48 4.21 -10.63 1.81
CA LEU A 48 4.94 -11.48 0.87
C LEU A 48 6.29 -10.87 0.47
N LEU A 49 6.33 -9.55 0.26
CA LEU A 49 7.58 -8.84 0.02
C LEU A 49 8.54 -8.96 1.22
N CYS A 50 8.04 -8.75 2.44
CA CYS A 50 8.84 -8.89 3.66
C CYS A 50 9.36 -10.33 3.83
N VAL A 51 8.53 -11.34 3.57
CA VAL A 51 8.93 -12.75 3.62
C VAL A 51 10.00 -13.04 2.59
N TYR A 52 9.85 -12.57 1.35
CA TYR A 52 10.87 -12.70 0.33
C TYR A 52 12.19 -12.09 0.81
N LEU A 53 12.18 -10.81 1.22
CA LEU A 53 13.36 -10.08 1.70
C LEU A 53 14.02 -10.72 2.93
N ALA A 54 13.24 -11.37 3.80
CA ALA A 54 13.73 -12.06 4.98
C ALA A 54 14.22 -13.49 4.70
N SER A 55 13.93 -14.06 3.52
CA SER A 55 14.35 -15.39 3.13
C SER A 55 15.78 -15.38 2.58
N ASP A 56 16.51 -16.48 2.77
CA ASP A 56 17.88 -16.66 2.23
C ASP A 56 17.95 -16.50 0.70
N GLU A 57 16.85 -16.74 -0.01
CA GLU A 57 16.69 -16.47 -1.44
C GLU A 57 17.02 -15.01 -1.83
N SER A 58 16.83 -14.05 -0.91
CA SER A 58 17.16 -12.63 -1.16
C SER A 58 18.65 -12.31 -1.05
N TYR A 59 19.45 -13.21 -0.48
CA TYR A 59 20.90 -13.05 -0.37
C TYR A 59 21.64 -13.57 -1.61
N SER A 60 20.94 -14.30 -2.50
CA SER A 60 21.50 -14.87 -3.72
C SER A 60 21.30 -13.96 -4.95
N ILE A 61 21.58 -12.67 -4.80
CA ILE A 61 21.69 -11.68 -5.89
C ILE A 61 22.97 -10.86 -5.77
#